data_AF-A0A7C9E4N6-F1
#
_entry.id   AF-A0A7C9E4N6-F1
#
_cell.length_a   1.000
_cell.length_b   1.000
_cell.length_c   1.000
_cell.angle_alpha   90.00
_cell.angle_beta   90.00
_cell.angle_gamma   90.00
#
_symmetry.space_group_name_H-M   'P 1'
#
loop_
_entity.id
_entity.type
_entity.pdbx_description
1 polymer ?
#
loop_
_entity_poly.entity_id
_entity_poly.type
_entity_poly.pdbx_seq_one_letter_code
_entity_poly.pdbx_strand_id
1 'polypeptide(L)'
;FFPNPTEVTHSVTDIFQSKFDDPWPNWKKVPMNIHELWFGEFERRYWWLLEHNNIIKKNFEKKGAARLKDILSDAHEKRMKPQWMNEEVWEGLYNYWDTPEFKAKAERNKRNRASDFLGPRFICTHKQLYSFY
;
A
#
# COMPACT_ATOMS: atom_id res chain seq x y z
N PHE A 1 -1.98 -0.54 27.17
CA PHE A 1 -1.70 0.75 26.52
C PHE A 1 -2.11 0.62 25.06
N PHE A 2 -3.07 1.39 24.58
CA PHE A 2 -3.44 1.40 23.16
C PHE A 2 -2.70 2.57 22.50
N PRO A 3 -1.75 2.32 21.58
CA PRO A 3 -0.99 3.39 20.95
C PRO A 3 -1.89 4.31 20.14
N ASN A 4 -1.50 5.57 20.00
CA ASN A 4 -2.27 6.55 19.24
C ASN A 4 -2.34 6.10 17.76
N PRO A 5 -3.52 6.10 17.10
CA PRO A 5 -3.63 5.70 15.69
C PRO A 5 -2.67 6.45 14.74
N THR A 6 -2.39 7.73 15.03
CA THR A 6 -1.43 8.55 14.27
C THR A 6 0.00 8.06 14.45
N GLU A 7 0.38 7.74 15.69
CA GLU A 7 1.71 7.21 16.05
C GLU A 7 1.98 5.85 15.38
N VAL A 8 0.99 4.96 15.38
CA VAL A 8 1.05 3.66 14.69
C VAL A 8 1.28 3.87 13.20
N THR A 9 0.56 4.82 12.61
CA THR A 9 0.65 5.13 11.18
C THR A 9 2.02 5.70 10.80
N HIS A 10 2.58 6.57 11.65
CA HIS A 10 3.93 7.10 11.48
C HIS A 10 4.97 5.98 11.61
N SER A 11 4.83 5.12 12.61
CA SER A 11 5.74 3.98 12.80
C SER A 11 5.77 3.04 11.58
N VAL A 12 4.60 2.72 11.02
CA VAL A 12 4.50 1.92 9.78
C VAL A 12 5.21 2.62 8.62
N THR A 13 5.07 3.95 8.54
CA THR A 13 5.73 4.77 7.51
C THR A 13 7.25 4.69 7.68
N ASP A 14 7.77 4.86 8.89
CA ASP A 14 9.20 4.78 9.18
C ASP A 14 9.78 3.41 8.86
N ILE A 15 9.06 2.33 9.21
CA ILE A 15 9.47 0.96 8.93
C ILE A 15 9.63 0.77 7.42
N PHE A 16 8.65 1.21 6.62
CA PHE A 16 8.75 1.08 5.17
C PHE A 16 9.90 1.91 4.63
N GLN A 17 9.96 3.21 4.96
CA GLN A 17 10.98 4.11 4.42
C GLN A 17 12.41 3.67 4.76
N SER A 18 12.64 3.10 5.94
CA SER A 18 13.96 2.62 6.36
C SER A 18 14.39 1.28 5.74
N LYS A 19 13.44 0.50 5.22
CA LYS A 19 13.65 -0.88 4.73
C LYS A 19 13.09 -1.08 3.31
N PHE A 20 13.03 -0.01 2.52
CA PHE A 20 12.58 -0.05 1.13
C PHE A 20 13.81 0.00 0.22
N ASP A 21 14.37 -1.18 -0.05
CA ASP A 21 15.65 -1.39 -0.73
C ASP A 21 15.52 -1.78 -2.20
N ASP A 22 14.31 -2.11 -2.66
CA ASP A 22 14.03 -2.50 -4.05
C ASP A 22 12.81 -1.75 -4.62
N PRO A 23 12.71 -1.60 -5.96
CA PRO A 23 11.68 -0.79 -6.62
C PRO A 23 10.33 -1.51 -6.69
N TRP A 24 9.72 -1.86 -5.56
CA TRP A 24 8.42 -2.53 -5.54
C TRP A 24 7.28 -1.54 -5.80
N PRO A 25 6.60 -1.60 -6.97
CA PRO A 25 5.66 -0.55 -7.35
C PRO A 25 4.31 -0.62 -6.61
N ASN A 26 4.07 -1.68 -5.83
CA ASN A 26 2.89 -1.84 -4.98
C ASN A 26 3.11 -2.99 -3.99
N TRP A 27 2.26 -3.04 -2.96
CA TRP A 27 2.27 -4.06 -1.91
C TRP A 27 2.38 -5.51 -2.41
N LYS A 28 1.68 -5.85 -3.50
CA LYS A 28 1.67 -7.23 -4.04
C LYS A 28 2.99 -7.64 -4.69
N LYS A 29 3.83 -6.67 -5.06
CA LYS A 29 5.15 -6.91 -5.66
C LYS A 29 6.26 -7.00 -4.62
N VAL A 30 5.97 -6.65 -3.36
CA VAL A 30 6.88 -6.83 -2.24
C VAL A 30 6.95 -8.34 -1.90
N PRO A 31 8.16 -8.94 -1.83
CA PRO A 31 8.35 -10.34 -1.44
C PRO A 31 7.85 -10.66 -0.02
N MET A 32 7.46 -11.92 0.21
CA MET A 32 6.93 -12.34 1.52
C MET A 32 7.92 -12.13 2.67
N ASN A 33 9.21 -12.40 2.45
CA ASN A 33 10.25 -12.19 3.47
C ASN A 33 10.38 -10.72 3.87
N ILE A 34 10.04 -9.78 2.98
CA ILE A 34 10.06 -8.35 3.28
C ILE A 34 8.80 -7.95 4.07
N HIS A 35 7.63 -8.51 3.75
CA HIS A 35 6.43 -8.35 4.57
C HIS A 35 6.67 -8.83 6.01
N GLU A 36 7.33 -9.97 6.16
CA GLU A 36 7.71 -10.53 7.46
C GLU A 36 8.74 -9.65 8.18
N LEU A 37 9.74 -9.13 7.46
CA LEU A 37 10.71 -8.20 8.02
C LEU A 37 10.03 -6.93 8.55
N TRP A 38 9.16 -6.30 7.76
CA TRP A 38 8.43 -5.10 8.20
C TRP A 38 7.52 -5.38 9.39
N PHE A 39 6.86 -6.55 9.41
CA PHE A 39 6.04 -6.94 10.54
C PHE A 39 6.87 -7.21 11.81
N GLY A 40 8.05 -7.83 11.68
CA GLY A 40 8.98 -8.03 12.78
C GLY A 40 9.49 -6.72 13.39
N GLU A 41 9.77 -5.70 12.56
CA GLU A 41 10.10 -4.35 13.05
C GLU A 41 8.92 -3.70 13.79
N PHE A 42 7.70 -4.00 13.36
CA PHE A 42 6.48 -3.53 14.04
C PHE A 42 6.30 -4.23 15.41
N GLU A 43 6.51 -5.54 15.49
CA GLU A 43 6.52 -6.33 16.73
C GLU A 43 7.56 -5.84 17.74
N ARG A 44 8.72 -5.35 17.27
CA ARG A 44 9.74 -4.78 18.16
C ARG A 44 9.30 -3.47 18.82
N ARG A 45 8.37 -2.74 18.22
CA ARG A 45 7.90 -1.43 18.72
C ARG A 45 6.64 -1.53 19.57
N TYR A 46 5.84 -2.59 19.38
CA TYR A 46 4.52 -2.72 19.97
C TYR A 46 4.31 -4.11 20.55
N TRP A 47 3.63 -4.19 21.69
CA TRP A 47 3.36 -5.46 22.37
C TRP A 47 1.87 -5.80 22.34
N TRP A 48 1.55 -7.09 22.18
CA TRP A 48 0.19 -7.63 22.23
C TRP A 48 0.20 -9.10 22.69
N LEU A 49 -0.98 -9.60 23.07
CA LEU A 49 -1.17 -11.01 23.40
C LEU A 49 -1.15 -11.88 22.13
N LEU A 50 -0.57 -13.08 22.21
CA LEU A 50 -0.42 -14.00 21.08
C LEU A 50 -1.75 -14.34 20.38
N GLU A 51 -2.86 -14.38 21.13
CA GLU A 51 -4.22 -14.58 20.58
C GLU A 51 -4.64 -13.49 19.57
N HIS A 52 -4.06 -12.30 19.66
CA HIS A 52 -4.33 -11.18 18.75
C HIS A 52 -3.34 -11.12 17.57
N ASN A 53 -2.37 -12.03 17.48
CA ASN A 53 -1.31 -11.94 16.47
C ASN A 53 -1.85 -11.91 15.03
N ASN A 54 -2.79 -12.81 14.73
CA ASN A 54 -3.38 -12.91 13.39
C ASN A 54 -4.17 -11.67 12.99
N ILE A 55 -4.94 -11.09 13.92
CA ILE A 55 -5.74 -9.89 13.63
C ILE A 55 -4.85 -8.65 13.52
N ILE A 56 -3.79 -8.55 14.32
CA ILE A 56 -2.82 -7.45 14.26
C ILE A 56 -2.01 -7.53 12.97
N LYS A 57 -1.52 -8.71 12.58
CA LYS A 57 -0.83 -8.91 11.30
C LYS A 57 -1.72 -8.52 10.12
N LYS A 58 -2.98 -8.99 10.09
CA LYS A 58 -3.95 -8.61 9.04
C LYS A 58 -4.19 -7.10 8.98
N ASN A 59 -4.30 -6.45 10.14
CA ASN A 59 -4.48 -4.99 10.21
C ASN A 59 -3.23 -4.25 9.75
N PHE A 60 -2.04 -4.72 10.13
CA PHE A 60 -0.76 -4.20 9.67
C PHE A 60 -0.66 -4.28 8.16
N GLU A 61 -0.92 -5.45 7.55
CA GLU A 61 -0.86 -5.62 6.09
C GLU A 61 -1.85 -4.70 5.37
N LYS A 62 -3.09 -4.60 5.87
CA LYS A 62 -4.13 -3.73 5.29
C LYS A 62 -3.72 -2.26 5.33
N LYS A 63 -3.22 -1.79 6.49
CA LYS A 63 -2.76 -0.40 6.67
C LYS A 63 -1.47 -0.14 5.89
N GLY A 64 -0.59 -1.12 5.85
CA GLY A 64 0.66 -1.11 5.13
C GLY A 64 0.45 -0.95 3.63
N ALA A 65 -0.44 -1.76 3.05
CA ALA A 65 -0.79 -1.67 1.63
C ALA A 65 -1.35 -0.29 1.25
N ALA A 66 -2.21 0.29 2.09
CA ALA A 66 -2.74 1.63 1.88
C ALA A 66 -1.63 2.70 1.99
N ARG A 67 -0.82 2.63 3.05
CA ARG A 67 0.24 3.61 3.31
C ARG A 67 1.33 3.59 2.24
N LEU A 68 1.78 2.41 1.83
CA LEU A 68 2.76 2.26 0.76
C LEU A 68 2.23 2.85 -0.55
N LYS A 69 0.97 2.58 -0.89
CA LYS A 69 0.32 3.17 -2.05
C LYS A 69 0.34 4.71 -1.97
N ASP A 70 -0.07 5.28 -0.84
CA ASP A 70 -0.16 6.74 -0.67
C ASP A 70 1.23 7.40 -0.85
N ILE A 71 2.27 6.85 -0.22
CA ILE A 71 3.65 7.37 -0.31
C ILE A 71 4.18 7.31 -1.75
N LEU A 72 3.99 6.18 -2.44
CA LEU A 72 4.44 6.00 -3.81
C LEU A 72 3.64 6.87 -4.80
N SER A 73 2.33 7.01 -4.58
CA SER A 73 1.48 7.90 -5.36
C SER A 73 1.91 9.36 -5.22
N ASP A 74 2.20 9.83 -4.01
CA ASP A 74 2.67 11.19 -3.77
C ASP A 74 4.00 11.48 -4.50
N ALA A 75 4.95 10.54 -4.42
CA ALA A 75 6.24 10.65 -5.13
C ALA A 75 6.05 10.66 -6.66
N HIS A 76 5.19 9.79 -7.18
CA HIS A 76 4.89 9.72 -8.62
C HIS A 76 4.21 10.98 -9.14
N GLU A 77 3.23 11.52 -8.40
CA GLU A 77 2.50 12.73 -8.77
C GLU A 77 3.42 13.96 -8.78
N LYS A 78 4.29 14.09 -7.79
CA LYS A 78 5.27 15.19 -7.71
C LYS A 78 6.44 15.04 -8.68
N ARG A 79 6.65 13.84 -9.25
CA ARG A 79 7.85 13.50 -10.05
C ARG A 79 9.16 13.83 -9.34
N MET A 80 9.16 13.72 -8.01
CA MET A 80 10.29 14.04 -7.17
C MET A 80 10.67 12.84 -6.33
N LYS A 81 11.97 12.52 -6.32
CA LYS A 81 12.50 11.47 -5.47
C LYS A 81 12.38 11.86 -3.99
N PRO A 82 11.76 11.02 -3.14
CA PRO A 82 11.79 11.24 -1.70
C PRO A 82 13.20 11.11 -1.12
N GLN A 83 13.53 11.91 -0.11
CA GLN A 83 14.85 11.90 0.54
C GLN A 83 15.24 10.54 1.16
N TRP A 84 14.25 9.77 1.62
CA TRP A 84 14.47 8.45 2.22
C TRP A 84 14.75 7.35 1.18
N MET A 85 14.55 7.62 -0.11
CA MET A 85 14.65 6.61 -1.16
C MET A 85 16.01 6.68 -1.88
N ASN A 86 16.62 5.51 -2.04
CA ASN A 86 17.85 5.35 -2.82
C ASN A 86 17.61 5.69 -4.30
N GLU A 87 18.65 6.20 -4.97
CA GLU A 87 18.55 6.63 -6.37
C GLU A 87 18.18 5.46 -7.30
N GLU A 88 18.85 4.32 -7.16
CA GLU A 88 18.60 3.13 -7.99
C GLU A 88 17.16 2.60 -7.84
N VAL A 89 16.63 2.64 -6.62
CA VAL A 89 15.24 2.25 -6.31
C VAL A 89 14.26 3.22 -6.95
N TRP A 90 14.55 4.52 -6.86
CA TRP A 90 13.74 5.55 -7.49
C TRP A 90 13.72 5.41 -9.02
N GLU A 91 14.87 5.23 -9.65
CA GLU A 91 14.98 5.00 -11.09
C GLU A 91 14.19 3.76 -11.52
N GLY A 92 14.28 2.67 -10.77
CA GLY A 92 13.49 1.46 -11.02
C GLY A 92 11.97 1.71 -10.99
N LEU A 93 11.49 2.45 -9.99
CA LEU A 93 10.09 2.84 -9.89
C LEU A 93 9.67 3.81 -11.00
N TYR A 94 10.51 4.79 -11.31
CA TYR A 94 10.26 5.77 -12.35
C TYR A 94 10.12 5.11 -13.72
N ASN A 95 11.04 4.21 -14.05
CA ASN A 95 11.01 3.41 -15.27
C ASN A 95 9.75 2.53 -15.34
N TYR A 96 9.36 1.91 -14.22
CA TYR A 96 8.11 1.17 -14.13
C TYR A 96 6.88 2.04 -14.45
N TRP A 97 6.81 3.25 -13.88
CA TRP A 97 5.70 4.17 -14.14
C TRP A 97 5.71 4.75 -15.56
N ASP A 98 6.87 4.80 -16.21
CA ASP A 98 6.99 5.28 -17.58
C ASP A 98 6.54 4.24 -18.63
N THR A 99 6.41 2.97 -18.23
CA THR A 99 5.97 1.89 -19.13
C THR A 99 4.60 2.16 -19.77
N PRO A 100 4.41 1.80 -21.06
CA PRO A 100 3.13 1.94 -21.74
C PRO A 100 1.99 1.22 -21.02
N GLU A 101 2.25 0.04 -20.44
CA GLU A 101 1.28 -0.77 -19.73
C GLU A 101 0.76 -0.06 -18.48
N PHE A 102 1.65 0.57 -17.71
CA PHE A 102 1.27 1.33 -16.52
C PHE A 102 0.45 2.57 -16.91
N LYS A 103 0.91 3.34 -17.90
CA LYS A 103 0.19 4.52 -18.42
C LYS A 103 -1.21 4.15 -18.93
N ALA A 104 -1.33 3.10 -19.72
CA ALA A 104 -2.62 2.61 -20.22
C ALA A 104 -3.57 2.20 -19.08
N LYS A 105 -3.04 1.54 -18.05
CA LYS A 105 -3.80 1.18 -16.85
C LYS A 105 -4.24 2.42 -16.06
N ALA A 106 -3.37 3.42 -15.91
CA ALA A 106 -3.67 4.67 -15.23
C ALA A 106 -4.78 5.45 -15.95
N GLU A 107 -4.70 5.57 -17.28
CA GLU A 107 -5.73 6.23 -18.09
C GLU A 107 -7.07 5.51 -18.05
N ARG A 108 -7.09 4.17 -18.07
CA ARG A 108 -8.32 3.41 -17.84
C ARG A 108 -8.91 3.69 -16.46
N ASN A 109 -8.09 3.68 -15.40
CA ASN A 109 -8.55 3.98 -14.05
C ASN A 109 -9.04 5.43 -13.89
N LYS A 110 -8.46 6.38 -14.64
CA LYS A 110 -8.93 7.77 -14.69
C LYS A 110 -10.30 7.87 -15.36
N ARG A 111 -10.49 7.20 -16.50
CA ARG A 111 -11.79 7.12 -17.20
C ARG A 111 -12.87 6.50 -16.33
N ASN A 112 -12.59 5.37 -15.65
CA ASN A 112 -13.56 4.72 -14.77
C ASN A 112 -14.02 5.65 -13.62
N ARG A 113 -13.09 6.42 -13.03
CA ARG A 113 -13.44 7.41 -12.00
C ARG A 113 -14.27 8.56 -12.54
N ALA A 114 -14.03 8.99 -13.78
CA ALA A 114 -14.81 10.05 -14.42
C ALA A 114 -16.22 9.57 -14.82
N SER A 115 -16.39 8.30 -15.21
CA SER A 115 -17.70 7.72 -15.53
C SER A 115 -18.60 7.57 -14.31
N ASP A 116 -18.04 7.31 -13.12
CA ASP A 116 -18.79 7.26 -11.86
C ASP A 116 -19.44 8.61 -11.50
N PHE A 117 -18.98 9.70 -12.11
CA PHE A 117 -19.50 11.05 -11.89
C PHE A 117 -20.68 11.41 -12.84
N LEU A 118 -20.92 10.66 -13.92
CA LEU A 118 -21.85 11.06 -15.00
C LEU A 118 -22.96 10.04 -15.34
N GLY A 119 -23.25 9.03 -14.51
CA GLY A 119 -24.40 8.15 -14.78
C GLY A 119 -24.87 7.30 -13.58
N PRO A 120 -26.18 6.94 -13.50
CA PRO A 120 -26.82 6.52 -12.27
C PRO A 120 -26.56 5.06 -11.89
N ARG A 121 -26.66 4.80 -10.57
CA ARG A 121 -26.92 3.48 -9.97
C ARG A 121 -27.98 2.71 -10.78
N PHE A 122 -27.87 1.37 -10.79
CA PHE A 122 -28.70 0.35 -11.47
C PHE A 122 -28.24 0.08 -12.92
N ILE A 123 -27.61 -1.06 -13.26
CA ILE A 123 -28.12 -2.46 -13.33
C ILE A 123 -26.90 -3.42 -13.25
N CYS A 124 -26.71 -4.23 -12.20
CA CYS A 124 -27.24 -5.59 -11.91
C CYS A 124 -26.73 -6.73 -12.84
N THR A 125 -25.87 -7.60 -12.30
CA THR A 125 -26.10 -9.06 -12.34
C THR A 125 -25.87 -9.64 -10.95
N HIS A 126 -26.87 -10.39 -10.51
CA HIS A 126 -27.04 -10.95 -9.17
C HIS A 126 -26.48 -12.39 -9.12
N LYS A 127 -26.17 -12.85 -7.88
CA LYS A 127 -25.72 -14.18 -7.39
C LYS A 127 -24.20 -14.29 -7.16
N GLN A 128 -23.69 -14.60 -5.97
CA GLN A 128 -24.24 -14.97 -4.65
C GLN A 128 -23.18 -14.57 -3.61
N LEU A 129 -23.51 -13.71 -2.65
CA LEU A 129 -22.73 -13.56 -1.43
C LEU A 129 -23.48 -14.29 -0.31
N TYR A 130 -23.10 -15.54 -0.08
CA TYR A 130 -23.37 -16.21 1.18
C TYR A 130 -22.26 -15.89 2.17
N SER A 131 -22.69 -15.68 3.41
CA SER A 131 -21.95 -15.76 4.67
C SER A 131 -21.12 -14.55 5.11
N PHE A 132 -21.83 -13.61 5.73
CA PHE A 132 -21.35 -12.95 6.95
C PHE A 132 -21.89 -13.73 8.15
N TYR A 133 -21.02 -14.52 8.77
CA TYR A 133 -20.80 -14.64 10.21
C TYR A 133 -19.35 -15.11 10.38
#